data_AF-A0A2V5I531-F1
#
_entry.id   AF-A0A2V5I531-F1
#
_cell.length_a   1.000
_cell.length_b   1.000
_cell.length_c   1.000
_cell.angle_alpha   90.00
_cell.angle_beta   90.00
_cell.angle_gamma   90.00
#
_symmetry.space_group_name_H-M   'P 1'
#
loop_
_entity.id
_entity.type
_entity.pdbx_description
1 polymer ?
#
loop_
_entity_poly.entity_id
_entity_poly.type
_entity_poly.pdbx_seq_one_letter_code
_entity_poly.pdbx_strand_id
1 'polypeptide(L)'
;MSRSAADATRFTATGPYAHSKPGSAAPYKLPGFMANAAQQQQGGQPGGKPETPKEKVERLRAQARAARLAQSTSRVDQMIDFGRRFANKAHKTMVYTLIAASGVCGALTVYSIVSLSLYNRRQRTLWIEKELQTLQDAKVAYVNGSATPEQLELLKNEKIAEIYQRKKDEERQQRPWNKAKQYLFGGLKTDEAPAEANPNPIPESLVADDKPRVLEAINAAKASGELVAPAQQGQLDTLAANAEDAAKQTTRSWTSWFTGR
;
A
#
# COMPACT_ATOMS: atom_id res chain seq x y z
N MET A 1 71.76 37.78 -58.52
CA MET A 1 71.96 36.38 -58.12
C MET A 1 70.59 35.71 -58.04
N SER A 2 70.20 35.06 -59.14
CA SER A 2 68.96 34.32 -59.30
C SER A 2 68.99 33.07 -58.41
N ARG A 3 68.14 33.04 -57.39
CA ARG A 3 67.99 31.87 -56.50
C ARG A 3 67.23 30.79 -57.27
N SER A 4 67.92 29.71 -57.61
CA SER A 4 67.35 28.56 -58.32
C SER A 4 66.34 27.83 -57.44
N ALA A 5 65.17 27.49 -57.99
CA ALA A 5 64.10 26.76 -57.31
C ALA A 5 64.49 25.34 -56.85
N ALA A 6 65.67 24.86 -57.26
CA ALA A 6 66.25 23.59 -56.81
C ALA A 6 66.75 23.63 -55.35
N ASP A 7 66.86 24.80 -54.71
CA ASP A 7 67.26 24.93 -53.30
C ASP A 7 66.07 24.81 -52.32
N ALA A 8 64.83 24.78 -52.83
CA ALA A 8 63.61 24.76 -52.02
C ALA A 8 63.12 23.34 -51.63
N THR A 9 63.74 22.27 -52.16
CA THR A 9 63.33 20.88 -51.87
C THR A 9 64.41 20.06 -51.17
N ARG A 10 65.47 20.70 -50.67
CA ARG A 10 66.48 20.03 -49.85
C ARG A 10 66.12 20.17 -48.38
N PHE A 11 65.23 19.29 -47.94
CA PHE A 11 65.05 18.85 -46.54
C PHE A 11 65.28 19.93 -45.47
N THR A 12 64.40 20.93 -45.43
CA THR A 12 64.21 21.71 -44.21
C THR A 12 63.50 20.80 -43.21
N ALA A 13 64.26 20.06 -42.41
CA ALA A 13 63.69 19.34 -41.29
C ALA A 13 63.04 20.38 -40.35
N THR A 14 61.71 20.47 -40.38
CA THR A 14 60.89 21.30 -39.49
C THR A 14 60.55 20.55 -38.20
N GLY A 15 61.47 19.68 -37.76
CA GLY A 15 61.47 19.09 -36.43
C GLY A 15 62.53 19.78 -35.55
N PRO A 16 62.28 19.95 -34.24
CA PRO A 16 63.25 20.59 -33.36
C PRO A 16 64.56 19.77 -33.35
N TYR A 17 65.65 20.38 -33.84
CA TYR A 17 66.97 19.76 -33.86
C TYR A 17 67.50 19.55 -32.44
N ALA A 18 67.95 18.33 -32.13
CA ALA A 18 68.41 17.88 -30.81
C ALA A 18 69.77 18.46 -30.36
N HIS A 19 70.32 19.48 -31.04
CA HIS A 19 71.61 20.09 -30.69
C HIS A 19 71.57 21.64 -30.72
N SER A 20 70.47 22.25 -30.29
CA SER A 20 70.48 23.66 -29.88
C SER A 20 70.90 23.77 -28.42
N LYS A 21 72.12 24.25 -28.18
CA LYS A 21 72.63 24.57 -26.85
C LYS A 21 71.82 25.77 -26.31
N PRO A 22 71.11 25.66 -25.18
CA PRO A 22 70.36 26.79 -24.64
C PRO A 22 71.35 27.72 -23.96
N GLY A 23 71.87 28.68 -24.71
CA GLY A 23 72.79 29.67 -24.15
C GLY A 23 73.74 30.20 -25.18
N SER A 24 73.26 31.12 -26.03
CA SER A 24 74.02 32.30 -26.43
C SER A 24 73.13 33.18 -27.31
N ALA A 25 72.17 33.87 -26.69
CA ALA A 25 71.60 35.09 -27.26
C ALA A 25 72.00 36.23 -26.32
N ALA A 26 72.54 37.30 -26.89
CA ALA A 26 73.06 38.49 -26.22
C ALA A 26 72.07 39.08 -25.18
N PRO A 27 72.56 39.76 -24.12
CA PRO A 27 71.74 40.13 -22.98
C PRO A 27 70.84 41.33 -23.32
N TYR A 28 69.64 41.04 -23.81
CA TYR A 28 68.57 42.04 -23.81
C TYR A 28 68.05 42.14 -22.37
N LYS A 29 68.32 43.27 -21.70
CA LYS A 29 67.79 43.56 -20.36
C LYS A 29 66.26 43.62 -20.43
N LEU A 30 65.60 42.57 -19.98
CA LEU A 30 64.15 42.60 -19.74
C LEU A 30 63.84 43.55 -18.56
N PRO A 31 62.75 44.34 -18.62
CA PRO A 31 62.28 45.14 -17.49
C PRO A 31 61.97 44.26 -16.26
N GLY A 32 62.37 44.72 -15.07
CA GLY A 32 62.37 43.95 -13.82
C GLY A 32 61.02 43.37 -13.36
N PHE A 33 59.90 43.75 -13.98
CA PHE A 33 58.59 43.16 -13.67
C PHE A 33 58.35 41.78 -14.32
N MET A 34 59.06 41.44 -15.41
CA MET A 34 59.00 40.09 -16.01
C MET A 34 60.11 39.15 -15.50
N ALA A 35 61.19 39.68 -14.93
CA ALA A 35 62.26 38.86 -14.35
C ALA A 35 61.77 38.01 -13.14
N ASN A 36 60.75 38.48 -12.42
CA ASN A 36 60.17 37.76 -11.29
C ASN A 36 59.23 36.61 -11.69
N ALA A 37 58.73 36.56 -12.94
CA ALA A 37 57.84 35.49 -13.39
C ALA A 37 58.58 34.17 -13.65
N ALA A 38 59.84 34.24 -14.11
CA ALA A 38 60.70 33.05 -14.27
C ALA A 38 61.20 32.49 -12.92
N GLN A 39 61.22 33.32 -11.87
CA GLN A 39 61.65 32.93 -10.53
C GLN A 39 60.49 32.40 -9.65
N GLN A 40 59.23 32.67 -10.02
CA GLN A 40 58.03 32.21 -9.29
C GLN A 40 57.43 30.88 -9.75
N GLN A 41 58.04 30.17 -10.71
CA GLN A 41 57.72 28.75 -10.99
C GLN A 41 58.63 27.76 -10.25
N GLN A 42 59.49 28.24 -9.35
CA GLN A 42 59.90 27.46 -8.18
C GLN A 42 58.82 27.64 -7.11
N GLY A 43 57.64 27.07 -7.36
CA GLY A 43 56.62 26.87 -6.35
C GLY A 43 57.12 25.85 -5.34
N GLY A 44 58.02 26.31 -4.46
CA GLY A 44 58.34 25.63 -3.23
C GLY A 44 57.05 25.47 -2.44
N GLN A 45 56.79 24.24 -2.03
CA GLN A 45 55.99 23.95 -0.85
C GLN A 45 56.39 24.95 0.25
N PRO A 46 55.46 25.64 0.94
CA PRO A 46 55.84 26.41 2.11
C PRO A 46 56.37 25.41 3.17
N GLY A 47 57.70 25.25 3.24
CA GLY A 47 58.38 24.43 4.25
C GLY A 47 58.83 23.00 3.87
N GLY A 48 59.20 22.70 2.62
CA GLY A 48 59.63 21.33 2.22
C GLY A 48 61.00 21.26 1.56
N LYS A 49 61.81 20.27 1.96
CA LYS A 49 63.18 19.91 1.54
C LYS A 49 63.43 19.95 0.01
N PRO A 50 64.68 20.11 -0.46
CA PRO A 50 65.00 20.06 -1.89
C PRO A 50 64.60 18.70 -2.50
N GLU A 51 63.58 18.72 -3.36
CA GLU A 51 63.03 17.57 -4.07
C GLU A 51 64.05 16.96 -5.04
N THR A 52 64.05 15.63 -5.17
CA THR A 52 64.98 14.95 -6.09
C THR A 52 64.62 15.21 -7.56
N PRO A 53 65.57 15.15 -8.52
CA PRO A 53 65.26 15.42 -9.93
C PRO A 53 64.17 14.52 -10.53
N LYS A 54 64.07 13.27 -10.05
CA LYS A 54 63.02 12.32 -10.46
C LYS A 54 61.64 12.75 -9.96
N GLU A 55 61.56 13.11 -8.68
CA GLU A 55 60.34 13.58 -8.01
C GLU A 55 59.81 14.87 -8.66
N LYS A 56 60.70 15.77 -9.07
CA LYS A 56 60.32 16.98 -9.82
C LYS A 56 59.64 16.67 -11.16
N VAL A 57 60.14 15.68 -11.90
CA VAL A 57 59.53 15.28 -13.19
C VAL A 57 58.17 14.62 -12.95
N GLU A 58 58.04 13.81 -11.90
CA GLU A 58 56.77 13.20 -11.53
C GLU A 58 55.74 14.24 -11.13
N ARG A 59 56.14 15.24 -10.33
CA ARG A 59 55.31 16.40 -10.00
C ARG A 59 54.91 17.17 -11.25
N LEU A 60 55.83 17.47 -12.16
CA LEU A 60 55.53 18.19 -13.40
C LEU A 60 54.59 17.38 -14.32
N ARG A 61 54.76 16.06 -14.40
CA ARG A 61 53.83 15.19 -15.14
C ARG A 61 52.46 15.12 -14.45
N ALA A 62 52.41 15.11 -13.13
CA ALA A 62 51.16 15.17 -12.38
C ALA A 62 50.46 16.52 -12.59
N GLN A 63 51.21 17.63 -12.53
CA GLN A 63 50.71 18.97 -12.80
C GLN A 63 50.26 19.12 -14.26
N ALA A 64 50.98 18.57 -15.23
CA ALA A 64 50.56 18.60 -16.64
C ALA A 64 49.29 17.78 -16.88
N ARG A 65 49.15 16.61 -16.25
CA ARG A 65 47.91 15.81 -16.30
C ARG A 65 46.75 16.55 -15.63
N ALA A 66 46.98 17.15 -14.47
CA ALA A 66 45.98 17.94 -13.76
C ALA A 66 45.55 19.20 -14.55
N ALA A 67 46.51 19.90 -15.17
CA ALA A 67 46.23 21.06 -16.02
C ALA A 67 45.45 20.67 -17.28
N ARG A 68 45.78 19.52 -17.90
CA ARG A 68 45.04 19.00 -19.06
C ARG A 68 43.59 18.66 -18.69
N LEU A 69 43.37 18.04 -17.53
CA LEU A 69 42.02 17.78 -17.01
C LEU A 69 41.27 19.08 -16.72
N ALA A 70 41.91 20.05 -16.05
CA ALA A 70 41.32 21.35 -15.76
C ALA A 70 41.00 22.18 -17.01
N GLN A 71 41.79 22.05 -18.08
CA GLN A 71 41.53 22.70 -19.38
C GLN A 71 40.44 21.98 -20.19
N SER A 72 40.26 20.67 -20.00
CA SER A 72 39.19 19.92 -20.67
C SER A 72 37.80 20.15 -20.06
N THR A 73 37.70 20.64 -18.81
CA THR A 73 36.41 21.00 -18.22
C THR A 73 36.02 22.42 -18.62
N SER A 74 35.15 22.54 -19.63
CA SER A 74 34.54 23.84 -19.98
C SER A 74 33.64 24.33 -18.84
N ARG A 75 33.53 25.65 -18.64
CA ARG A 75 32.64 26.25 -17.62
C ARG A 75 31.17 25.85 -17.82
N VAL A 76 30.77 25.63 -19.06
CA VAL A 76 29.43 25.14 -19.41
C VAL A 76 29.26 23.68 -18.96
N ASP A 77 30.31 22.86 -19.09
CA ASP A 77 30.28 21.46 -18.68
C ASP A 77 30.15 21.33 -17.14
N GLN A 78 30.84 22.19 -16.40
CA GLN A 78 30.70 22.28 -14.93
C GLN A 78 29.28 22.68 -14.50
N MET A 79 28.65 23.61 -15.23
CA MET A 79 27.27 24.02 -14.97
C MET A 79 26.28 22.88 -15.26
N ILE A 80 26.49 22.13 -16.33
CA ILE A 80 25.65 20.98 -16.69
C ILE A 80 25.78 19.88 -15.63
N ASP A 81 27.00 19.57 -15.19
CA ASP A 81 27.24 18.57 -14.14
C ASP A 81 26.61 18.96 -12.81
N PHE A 82 26.70 20.24 -12.44
CA PHE A 82 26.00 20.75 -11.26
C PHE A 82 24.47 20.66 -11.42
N GLY A 83 23.95 21.03 -12.59
CA GLY A 83 22.52 20.93 -12.91
C GLY A 83 21.99 19.50 -12.82
N ARG A 84 22.74 18.52 -13.33
CA ARG A 84 22.39 17.08 -13.23
C ARG A 84 22.34 16.61 -11.77
N ARG A 85 23.33 16.98 -10.97
CA ARG A 85 23.38 16.63 -9.54
C ARG A 85 22.23 17.29 -8.78
N PHE A 86 21.95 18.55 -9.07
CA PHE A 86 20.85 19.29 -8.45
C PHE A 86 19.49 18.71 -8.82
N ALA A 87 19.23 18.46 -10.11
CA ALA A 87 17.99 17.86 -10.58
C ALA A 87 17.73 16.49 -9.95
N ASN A 88 18.75 15.63 -9.88
CA ASN A 88 18.65 14.33 -9.22
C ASN A 88 18.35 14.46 -7.72
N LYS A 89 18.91 15.46 -7.05
CA LYS A 89 18.66 15.70 -5.63
C LYS A 89 17.24 16.25 -5.41
N ALA A 90 16.81 17.20 -6.23
CA ALA A 90 15.47 17.79 -6.21
C ALA A 90 14.38 16.75 -6.50
N HIS A 91 14.59 15.87 -7.49
CA HIS A 91 13.66 14.79 -7.79
C HIS A 91 13.54 13.82 -6.61
N LYS A 92 14.66 13.38 -6.03
CA LYS A 92 14.63 12.51 -4.84
C LYS A 92 13.92 13.17 -3.66
N THR A 93 14.21 14.45 -3.37
CA THR A 93 13.52 15.15 -2.28
C THR A 93 12.02 15.24 -2.52
N MET A 94 11.59 15.56 -3.75
CA MET A 94 10.17 15.65 -4.09
C MET A 94 9.45 14.30 -3.94
N VAL A 95 10.08 13.22 -4.39
CA VAL A 95 9.51 11.87 -4.25
C VAL A 95 9.36 11.51 -2.77
N TYR A 96 10.40 11.73 -1.96
CA TYR A 96 10.31 11.45 -0.53
C TYR A 96 9.29 12.33 0.19
N THR A 97 9.16 13.60 -0.21
CA THR A 97 8.15 14.49 0.38
C THR A 97 6.74 14.04 0.03
N LEU A 98 6.50 13.59 -1.21
CA LEU A 98 5.20 13.07 -1.65
C LEU A 98 4.84 11.78 -0.91
N ILE A 99 5.79 10.87 -0.75
CA ILE A 99 5.59 9.62 0.01
C ILE A 99 5.31 9.90 1.49
N ALA A 100 6.06 10.82 2.09
CA ALA A 100 5.81 11.21 3.48
C ALA A 100 4.44 11.89 3.64
N ALA A 101 4.09 12.81 2.75
CA ALA A 101 2.81 13.50 2.77
C ALA A 101 1.62 12.54 2.56
N SER A 102 1.75 11.57 1.65
CA SER A 102 0.71 10.56 1.45
C SER A 102 0.56 9.64 2.66
N GLY A 103 1.67 9.27 3.31
CA GLY A 103 1.66 8.50 4.56
C GLY A 103 0.96 9.25 5.70
N VAL A 104 1.27 10.54 5.89
CA VAL A 104 0.62 11.37 6.91
C VAL A 104 -0.88 11.53 6.62
N CYS A 105 -1.25 11.76 5.37
CA CYS A 105 -2.65 11.83 4.96
C CYS A 105 -3.39 10.52 5.27
N GLY A 106 -2.80 9.37 4.95
CA GLY A 106 -3.35 8.06 5.27
C GLY A 106 -3.49 7.81 6.78
N ALA A 107 -2.53 8.24 7.59
CA ALA A 107 -2.63 8.13 9.04
C ALA A 107 -3.78 8.99 9.60
N LEU A 108 -3.94 10.22 9.08
CA LEU A 108 -5.03 11.12 9.49
C LEU A 108 -6.42 10.60 9.11
N THR A 109 -6.56 9.91 7.97
CA THR A 109 -7.84 9.31 7.57
C THR A 109 -8.22 8.16 8.49
N VAL A 110 -7.28 7.25 8.79
CA VAL A 110 -7.51 6.15 9.73
C VAL A 110 -7.84 6.69 11.13
N TYR A 111 -7.08 7.68 11.60
CA TYR A 111 -7.36 8.33 12.88
C TYR A 111 -8.77 8.97 12.91
N SER A 112 -9.18 9.63 11.84
CA SER A 112 -10.53 10.23 11.75
C SER A 112 -11.63 9.17 11.79
N ILE A 113 -11.48 8.07 11.07
CA ILE A 113 -12.47 6.98 11.07
C ILE A 113 -12.57 6.34 12.46
N VAL A 114 -11.43 6.07 13.10
CA VAL A 114 -11.39 5.45 14.43
C VAL A 114 -11.98 6.38 15.49
N SER A 115 -11.60 7.66 15.49
CA SER A 115 -12.12 8.64 16.44
C SER A 115 -13.64 8.80 16.34
N LEU A 116 -14.18 8.91 15.13
CA LEU A 116 -15.62 8.99 14.91
C LEU A 116 -16.35 7.70 15.33
N SER A 117 -15.75 6.54 15.03
CA SER A 117 -16.31 5.24 15.42
C SER A 117 -16.40 5.09 16.94
N LEU A 118 -15.33 5.42 17.68
CA LEU A 118 -15.32 5.37 19.14
C LEU A 118 -16.31 6.36 19.76
N TYR A 119 -16.39 7.57 19.22
CA TYR A 119 -17.36 8.57 19.68
C TYR A 119 -18.80 8.09 19.47
N ASN A 120 -19.12 7.59 18.27
CA ASN A 120 -20.46 7.06 17.97
C ASN A 120 -20.80 5.83 18.81
N ARG A 121 -19.82 4.97 19.10
CA ARG A 121 -20.04 3.84 20.02
C ARG A 121 -20.41 4.32 21.42
N ARG A 122 -19.71 5.32 21.96
CA ARG A 122 -20.02 5.90 23.28
C ARG A 122 -21.40 6.57 23.33
N GLN A 123 -21.74 7.35 22.30
CA GLN A 123 -23.08 7.97 22.23
C GLN A 123 -24.18 6.91 22.13
N ARG A 124 -23.96 5.86 21.34
CA ARG A 124 -24.89 4.73 21.24
C ARG A 124 -25.03 3.98 22.57
N THR A 125 -23.96 3.74 23.32
CA THR A 125 -24.07 3.06 24.62
C THR A 125 -24.90 3.87 25.60
N LEU A 126 -24.68 5.19 25.67
CA LEU A 126 -25.46 6.07 26.53
C LEU A 126 -26.94 6.13 26.12
N TRP A 127 -27.21 6.15 24.82
CA TRP A 127 -28.58 6.10 24.31
C TRP A 127 -29.25 4.75 24.62
N ILE A 128 -28.55 3.63 24.40
CA ILE A 128 -29.04 2.28 24.71
C ILE A 128 -29.33 2.13 26.21
N GLU A 129 -28.45 2.65 27.08
CA GLU A 129 -28.66 2.56 28.53
C GLU A 129 -29.93 3.28 28.98
N LYS A 130 -30.19 4.48 28.42
CA LYS A 130 -31.44 5.21 28.66
C LYS A 130 -32.65 4.43 28.15
N GLU A 131 -32.57 3.86 26.94
CA GLU A 131 -33.66 3.09 26.34
C GLU A 131 -33.93 1.79 27.11
N LEU A 132 -32.89 1.14 27.65
CA LEU A 132 -33.05 -0.01 28.52
C LEU A 132 -33.70 0.38 29.84
N GLN A 133 -33.34 1.53 30.41
CA GLN A 133 -33.94 2.03 31.63
C GLN A 133 -35.44 2.37 31.45
N THR A 134 -35.82 3.00 30.32
CA THR A 134 -37.23 3.27 30.01
C THR A 134 -38.04 1.99 29.81
N LEU A 135 -37.46 0.97 29.17
CA LEU A 135 -38.09 -0.35 29.05
C LEU A 135 -38.24 -1.06 30.41
N GLN A 136 -37.23 -0.98 31.27
CA GLN A 136 -37.32 -1.53 32.63
C GLN A 136 -38.41 -0.84 33.44
N ASP A 137 -38.48 0.50 33.37
CA ASP A 137 -39.51 1.28 34.05
C ASP A 137 -40.92 0.92 33.55
N ALA A 138 -41.09 0.79 32.23
CA ALA A 138 -42.34 0.32 31.64
C ALA A 138 -42.75 -1.08 32.13
N LYS A 139 -41.78 -2.01 32.26
CA LYS A 139 -42.02 -3.36 32.81
C LYS A 139 -42.44 -3.31 34.27
N VAL A 140 -41.78 -2.48 35.09
CA VAL A 140 -42.12 -2.29 36.51
C VAL A 140 -43.52 -1.68 36.65
N ALA A 141 -43.85 -0.63 35.89
CA ALA A 141 -45.16 0.00 35.89
C ALA A 141 -46.27 -0.95 35.43
N TYR A 142 -45.98 -1.83 34.45
CA TYR A 142 -46.90 -2.87 34.00
C TYR A 142 -47.22 -3.88 35.10
N VAL A 143 -46.20 -4.36 35.81
CA VAL A 143 -46.37 -5.28 36.95
C VAL A 143 -47.13 -4.62 38.09
N ASN A 144 -46.87 -3.33 38.34
CA ASN A 144 -47.56 -2.55 39.37
C ASN A 144 -48.99 -2.14 38.97
N GLY A 145 -49.42 -2.42 37.74
CA GLY A 145 -50.74 -2.06 37.22
C GLY A 145 -50.94 -0.57 36.96
N SER A 146 -49.88 0.23 37.01
CA SER A 146 -49.91 1.69 36.80
C SER A 146 -49.31 2.11 35.45
N ALA A 147 -49.26 1.20 34.48
CA ALA A 147 -48.65 1.45 33.17
C ALA A 147 -49.43 2.49 32.36
N THR A 148 -48.69 3.44 31.78
CA THR A 148 -49.25 4.39 30.82
C THR A 148 -49.52 3.71 29.47
N PRO A 149 -50.43 4.24 28.63
CA PRO A 149 -50.69 3.67 27.31
C PRO A 149 -49.43 3.62 26.44
N GLU A 150 -48.56 4.62 26.55
CA GLU A 150 -47.28 4.67 25.83
C GLU A 150 -46.34 3.53 26.28
N GLN A 151 -46.25 3.25 27.59
CA GLN A 151 -45.46 2.14 28.13
C GLN A 151 -45.99 0.77 27.65
N LEU A 152 -47.30 0.61 27.52
CA LEU A 152 -47.90 -0.61 26.97
C LEU A 152 -47.58 -0.81 25.49
N GLU A 153 -47.58 0.27 24.70
CA GLU A 153 -47.20 0.22 23.29
C GLU A 153 -45.72 -0.10 23.10
N LEU A 154 -44.84 0.47 23.93
CA LEU A 154 -43.41 0.12 23.96
C LEU A 154 -43.20 -1.37 24.19
N LEU A 155 -43.90 -1.97 25.16
CA LEU A 155 -43.81 -3.41 25.43
C LEU A 155 -44.36 -4.29 24.28
N LYS A 156 -45.42 -3.83 23.59
CA LYS A 156 -45.93 -4.53 22.40
C LYS A 156 -44.92 -4.47 21.26
N ASN A 157 -44.32 -3.30 21.03
CA ASN A 157 -43.33 -3.11 19.98
C ASN A 157 -42.07 -3.94 20.24
N GLU A 158 -41.62 -4.06 21.50
CA GLU A 158 -40.51 -4.95 21.90
C GLU A 158 -40.83 -6.41 21.53
N LYS A 159 -42.02 -6.92 21.90
CA LYS A 159 -42.45 -8.28 21.55
C LYS A 159 -42.51 -8.52 20.04
N ILE A 160 -43.02 -7.56 19.27
CA ILE A 160 -43.06 -7.65 17.81
C ILE A 160 -41.64 -7.68 17.23
N ALA A 161 -40.74 -6.84 17.75
CA ALA A 161 -39.35 -6.79 17.32
C ALA A 161 -38.62 -8.10 17.62
N GLU A 162 -38.83 -8.72 18.80
CA GLU A 162 -38.26 -10.02 19.14
C GLU A 162 -38.68 -11.14 18.18
N ILE A 163 -39.97 -11.18 17.84
CA ILE A 163 -40.50 -12.16 16.87
C ILE A 163 -39.85 -11.96 15.51
N TYR A 164 -39.71 -10.72 15.06
CA TYR A 164 -39.08 -10.41 13.77
C TYR A 164 -37.59 -10.76 13.76
N GLN A 165 -36.86 -10.45 14.83
CA GLN A 165 -35.44 -10.81 14.96
C GLN A 165 -35.24 -12.31 14.98
N ARG A 166 -36.09 -13.05 15.70
CA ARG A 166 -36.07 -14.51 15.71
C ARG A 166 -36.27 -15.08 14.31
N LYS A 167 -37.28 -14.60 13.57
CA LYS A 167 -37.50 -15.01 12.16
C LYS A 167 -36.30 -14.69 11.28
N LYS A 168 -35.71 -13.50 11.43
CA LYS A 168 -34.54 -13.06 10.67
C LYS A 168 -33.30 -13.89 10.99
N ASP A 169 -33.11 -14.28 12.25
CA ASP A 169 -32.00 -15.14 12.67
C ASP A 169 -32.20 -16.58 12.22
N GLU A 170 -33.44 -17.08 12.24
CA GLU A 170 -33.81 -18.35 11.61
C GLU A 170 -33.53 -18.32 10.10
N GLU A 171 -33.92 -17.26 9.38
CA GLU A 171 -33.58 -17.07 7.97
C GLU A 171 -32.06 -16.99 7.74
N ARG A 172 -31.33 -16.27 8.59
CA ARG A 172 -29.87 -16.17 8.52
C ARG A 172 -29.22 -17.52 8.74
N GLN A 173 -29.67 -18.31 9.70
CA GLN A 173 -29.19 -19.67 9.90
C GLN A 173 -29.56 -20.56 8.71
N GLN A 174 -30.73 -20.33 8.12
CA GLN A 174 -31.16 -21.05 6.93
C GLN A 174 -30.39 -20.68 5.65
N ARG A 175 -29.63 -19.56 5.64
CA ARG A 175 -28.83 -19.16 4.48
C ARG A 175 -27.88 -20.29 4.07
N PRO A 176 -27.80 -20.63 2.78
CA PRO A 176 -27.01 -21.76 2.29
C PRO A 176 -25.53 -21.68 2.68
N TRP A 177 -24.99 -20.46 2.73
CA TRP A 177 -23.62 -20.21 3.20
C TRP A 177 -23.40 -20.52 4.69
N ASN A 178 -24.38 -20.21 5.54
CA ASN A 178 -24.28 -20.49 6.97
C ASN A 178 -24.49 -21.97 7.26
N LYS A 179 -25.39 -22.64 6.53
CA LYS A 179 -25.49 -24.11 6.52
C LYS A 179 -24.16 -24.73 6.10
N ALA A 180 -23.56 -24.30 5.00
CA ALA A 180 -22.26 -24.82 4.54
C ALA A 180 -21.15 -24.63 5.60
N LYS A 181 -21.08 -23.46 6.24
CA LYS A 181 -20.16 -23.23 7.36
C LYS A 181 -20.43 -24.14 8.55
N GLN A 182 -21.69 -24.36 8.92
CA GLN A 182 -22.06 -25.27 9.99
C GLN A 182 -21.71 -26.73 9.65
N TYR A 183 -21.86 -27.16 8.40
CA TYR A 183 -21.43 -28.50 7.97
C TYR A 183 -19.90 -28.65 7.99
N LEU A 184 -19.16 -27.62 7.56
CA LEU A 184 -17.69 -27.65 7.49
C LEU A 184 -17.00 -27.53 8.86
N PHE A 185 -17.53 -26.68 9.75
CA PHE A 185 -16.96 -26.44 11.09
C PHE A 185 -17.70 -27.14 12.23
N GLY A 186 -18.85 -27.75 11.95
CA GLY A 186 -19.64 -28.51 12.94
C GLY A 186 -18.96 -29.79 13.37
N GLY A 187 -18.20 -30.45 12.48
CA GLY A 187 -17.45 -31.67 12.80
C GLY A 187 -16.24 -31.46 13.73
N LEU A 188 -15.76 -30.23 13.91
CA LEU A 188 -14.60 -29.90 14.75
C LEU A 188 -14.97 -29.41 16.17
N LYS A 189 -16.25 -29.10 16.43
CA LYS A 189 -16.70 -28.58 17.73
C LYS A 189 -17.29 -29.64 18.66
N THR A 190 -17.48 -30.87 18.19
CA THR A 190 -18.07 -31.97 18.96
C THR A 190 -17.07 -32.68 19.90
N ASP A 191 -15.77 -32.36 19.86
CA ASP A 191 -14.75 -33.02 20.69
C ASP A 191 -14.28 -32.23 21.92
N GLU A 192 -14.88 -31.08 22.22
CA GLU A 192 -14.51 -30.28 23.40
C GLU A 192 -15.76 -29.86 24.18
N ALA A 193 -16.43 -30.85 24.76
CA ALA A 193 -17.33 -30.66 25.90
C ALA A 193 -16.56 -31.05 27.18
N PRO A 194 -16.40 -30.16 28.17
CA PRO A 194 -15.66 -30.46 29.37
C PRO A 194 -16.40 -31.53 30.17
N ALA A 195 -15.74 -32.67 30.34
CA ALA A 195 -16.10 -33.70 31.31
C ALA A 195 -15.90 -33.12 32.72
N GLU A 196 -16.96 -32.58 33.30
CA GLU A 196 -17.06 -32.41 34.75
C GLU A 196 -18.01 -33.45 35.34
N ALA A 197 -17.55 -33.97 36.47
CA ALA A 197 -18.04 -35.14 37.18
C ALA A 197 -19.44 -34.97 37.76
N ASN A 198 -20.29 -35.99 37.61
CA ASN A 198 -21.12 -36.47 38.72
C ASN A 198 -21.47 -37.97 38.55
N PRO A 199 -21.37 -38.79 39.62
CA PRO A 199 -21.56 -40.23 39.55
C PRO A 199 -22.97 -40.62 39.99
N ASN A 200 -23.71 -41.32 39.12
CA ASN A 200 -24.66 -42.38 39.49
C ASN A 200 -25.29 -42.99 38.22
N PRO A 201 -25.15 -44.30 37.98
CA PRO A 201 -25.80 -44.99 36.88
C PRO A 201 -27.17 -45.51 37.33
N ILE A 202 -28.23 -45.15 36.63
CA ILE A 202 -29.50 -45.90 36.66
C ILE A 202 -29.83 -46.27 35.20
N PRO A 203 -30.10 -47.55 34.90
CA PRO A 203 -30.35 -48.02 33.54
C PRO A 203 -31.83 -47.87 33.21
N GLU A 204 -32.16 -47.22 32.10
CA GLU A 204 -33.55 -47.12 31.63
C GLU A 204 -33.64 -47.46 30.14
N SER A 205 -33.72 -48.76 29.90
CA SER A 205 -34.06 -49.43 28.66
C SER A 205 -35.55 -49.24 28.28
N LEU A 206 -36.04 -48.00 28.14
CA LEU A 206 -37.48 -47.74 27.90
C LEU A 206 -37.84 -46.59 26.93
N VAL A 207 -36.98 -46.16 26.01
CA VAL A 207 -37.45 -45.37 24.84
C VAL A 207 -36.66 -45.72 23.57
N ALA A 208 -36.82 -46.96 23.12
CA ALA A 208 -36.53 -47.35 21.75
C ALA A 208 -37.85 -47.72 21.08
N ASP A 209 -38.43 -46.75 20.36
CA ASP A 209 -39.33 -46.89 19.19
C ASP A 209 -40.25 -45.68 19.12
N ASP A 210 -39.84 -44.62 18.41
CA ASP A 210 -40.84 -43.75 17.76
C ASP A 210 -40.34 -42.79 16.67
N LYS A 211 -39.25 -43.11 15.95
CA LYS A 211 -38.81 -42.31 14.79
C LYS A 211 -38.19 -43.20 13.71
N PRO A 212 -39.02 -43.76 12.81
CA PRO A 212 -38.94 -43.30 11.42
C PRO A 212 -40.29 -43.31 10.65
N ARG A 213 -41.42 -42.91 11.26
CA ARG A 213 -42.73 -43.00 10.57
C ARG A 213 -43.12 -41.81 9.69
N VAL A 214 -42.55 -40.63 9.93
CA VAL A 214 -42.89 -39.39 9.19
C VAL A 214 -42.17 -39.31 7.84
N LEU A 215 -40.95 -39.87 7.74
CA LEU A 215 -40.18 -39.85 6.49
C LEU A 215 -40.73 -40.84 5.45
N GLU A 216 -41.33 -41.93 5.90
CA GLU A 216 -41.98 -42.91 5.03
C GLU A 216 -43.33 -42.39 4.50
N ALA A 217 -44.09 -41.65 5.33
CA ALA A 217 -45.35 -41.01 4.92
C ALA A 217 -45.14 -39.93 3.83
N ILE A 218 -44.05 -39.18 3.90
CA ILE A 218 -43.74 -38.15 2.89
C ILE A 218 -43.27 -38.79 1.57
N ASN A 219 -42.52 -39.90 1.64
CA ASN A 219 -42.11 -40.63 0.44
C ASN A 219 -43.28 -41.40 -0.20
N ALA A 220 -44.23 -41.91 0.60
CA ALA A 220 -45.46 -42.51 0.09
C ALA A 220 -46.37 -41.47 -0.57
N ALA A 221 -46.50 -40.26 0.00
CA ALA A 221 -47.26 -39.16 -0.59
C ALA A 221 -46.62 -38.63 -1.89
N LYS A 222 -45.31 -38.82 -2.09
CA LYS A 222 -44.60 -38.46 -3.32
C LYS A 222 -44.72 -39.53 -4.41
N ALA A 223 -45.09 -40.76 -4.05
CA ALA A 223 -45.29 -41.88 -4.99
C ALA A 223 -46.74 -41.97 -5.50
N SER A 224 -47.71 -41.40 -4.78
CA SER A 224 -49.09 -41.22 -5.25
C SER A 224 -49.19 -39.94 -6.08
N GLY A 225 -48.98 -40.08 -7.39
CA GLY A 225 -49.19 -39.00 -8.34
C GLY A 225 -50.64 -38.53 -8.36
N GLU A 226 -50.87 -37.28 -7.97
CA GLU A 226 -52.11 -36.56 -8.24
C GLU A 226 -51.76 -35.28 -9.01
N LEU A 227 -52.32 -35.21 -10.21
CA LEU A 227 -52.11 -34.17 -11.22
C LEU A 227 -52.79 -32.87 -10.76
N VAL A 228 -52.00 -31.84 -10.45
CA VAL A 228 -52.52 -30.47 -10.32
C VAL A 228 -51.90 -29.61 -11.42
N ALA A 229 -52.80 -29.06 -12.25
CA ALA A 229 -52.53 -28.20 -13.39
C ALA A 229 -51.75 -26.92 -13.04
N PRO A 230 -51.02 -26.33 -14.00
CA PRO A 230 -50.21 -25.13 -13.75
C PRO A 230 -51.10 -23.91 -13.49
N ALA A 231 -51.13 -23.44 -12.25
CA ALA A 231 -51.70 -22.15 -11.90
C ALA A 231 -50.87 -21.02 -12.55
N GLN A 232 -51.59 -20.07 -13.16
CA GLN A 232 -51.04 -18.94 -13.91
C GLN A 232 -50.03 -18.14 -13.07
N GLN A 233 -48.81 -17.99 -13.59
CA GLN A 233 -47.77 -17.12 -13.03
C GLN A 233 -48.30 -15.69 -12.91
N GLY A 234 -48.39 -15.19 -11.68
CA GLY A 234 -48.81 -13.82 -11.41
C GLY A 234 -47.76 -12.82 -11.92
N GLN A 235 -48.21 -11.61 -12.29
CA GLN A 235 -47.33 -10.50 -12.69
C GLN A 235 -46.25 -10.16 -11.63
N LEU A 236 -46.48 -10.50 -10.37
CA LEU A 236 -45.50 -10.30 -9.30
C LEU A 236 -44.35 -11.32 -9.37
N ASP A 237 -44.61 -12.56 -9.80
CA ASP A 237 -43.57 -13.58 -9.96
C ASP A 237 -42.70 -13.29 -11.19
N THR A 238 -43.28 -12.71 -12.25
CA THR A 238 -42.50 -12.27 -13.42
C THR A 238 -41.67 -11.03 -13.11
N LEU A 239 -42.16 -10.11 -12.26
CA LEU A 239 -41.37 -8.99 -11.76
C LEU A 239 -40.26 -9.43 -10.81
N ALA A 240 -40.52 -10.43 -9.95
CA ALA A 240 -39.51 -11.00 -9.07
C ALA A 240 -38.40 -11.72 -9.87
N ALA A 241 -38.78 -12.51 -10.88
CA ALA A 241 -37.82 -13.16 -11.78
C ALA A 241 -36.98 -12.13 -12.57
N ASN A 242 -37.61 -11.07 -13.10
CA ASN A 242 -36.89 -9.99 -13.79
C ASN A 242 -35.97 -9.18 -12.85
N ALA A 243 -36.39 -8.94 -11.61
CA ALA A 243 -35.57 -8.27 -10.60
C ALA A 243 -34.38 -9.15 -10.18
N GLU A 244 -34.59 -10.47 -10.07
CA GLU A 244 -33.54 -11.44 -9.78
C GLU A 244 -32.52 -11.51 -10.94
N ASP A 245 -32.97 -11.49 -12.19
CA ASP A 245 -32.08 -11.48 -13.36
C ASP A 245 -31.31 -10.15 -13.51
N ALA A 246 -31.94 -9.01 -13.21
CA ALA A 246 -31.26 -7.71 -13.16
C ALA A 246 -30.20 -7.65 -12.04
N ALA A 247 -30.47 -8.26 -10.88
CA ALA A 247 -29.51 -8.37 -9.79
C ALA A 247 -28.33 -9.30 -10.13
N LYS A 248 -28.57 -10.37 -10.89
CA LYS A 248 -27.51 -11.29 -11.37
C LYS A 248 -26.62 -10.66 -12.44
N GLN A 249 -27.16 -9.79 -13.30
CA GLN A 249 -26.35 -9.08 -14.30
C GLN A 249 -25.47 -8.00 -13.66
N THR A 250 -26.00 -7.25 -12.69
CA THR A 250 -25.23 -6.19 -11.99
C THR A 250 -24.12 -6.74 -11.09
N THR A 251 -24.33 -7.90 -10.45
CA THR A 251 -23.29 -8.56 -9.64
C THR A 251 -22.16 -9.18 -10.47
N ARG A 252 -22.44 -9.66 -11.69
CA ARG A 252 -21.39 -10.18 -12.60
C ARG A 252 -20.45 -9.09 -13.13
N SER A 253 -20.94 -7.85 -13.26
CA SER A 253 -20.24 -6.71 -13.89
C SER A 253 -19.00 -6.24 -13.14
N TRP A 254 -19.01 -6.23 -11.80
CA TRP A 254 -17.87 -5.73 -11.04
C TRP A 254 -16.79 -6.78 -10.81
N THR A 255 -17.18 -8.06 -10.70
CA THR A 255 -16.23 -9.17 -10.55
C THR A 255 -15.49 -9.49 -11.85
N SER A 256 -16.13 -9.36 -13.02
CA SER A 256 -15.47 -9.60 -14.33
C SER A 256 -14.36 -8.59 -14.63
N TRP A 257 -14.54 -7.33 -14.20
CA TRP A 257 -13.49 -6.30 -14.31
C TRP A 257 -12.25 -6.63 -13.48
N PHE A 258 -12.41 -7.29 -12.33
CA PHE A 258 -11.30 -7.67 -11.46
C PHE A 258 -10.63 -9.00 -11.89
N THR A 259 -11.37 -9.91 -12.54
CA THR A 259 -10.86 -11.23 -12.94
C THR A 259 -10.50 -11.36 -14.42
N GLY A 260 -10.67 -10.30 -15.22
CA GLY A 260 -10.18 -10.24 -16.62
C GLY A 260 -10.78 -11.30 -17.54
N ARG A 261 -12.02 -11.73 -17.26
CA ARG A 261 -12.83 -12.60 -18.12
C ARG A 261 -14.25 -12.06 -18.22
#